data_AF-A0A926PBR7-F1
#
_entry.id   AF-A0A926PBR7-F1
#
_cell.length_a   1.000
_cell.length_b   1.000
_cell.length_c   1.000
_cell.angle_alpha   90.00
_cell.angle_beta   90.00
_cell.angle_gamma   90.00
#
_symmetry.space_group_name_H-M   'P 1'
#
loop_
_entity.id
_entity.type
_entity.pdbx_description
1 polymer ?
#
loop_
_entity_poly.entity_id
_entity_poly.type
_entity_poly.pdbx_seq_one_letter_code
_entity_poly.pdbx_strand_id
1 'polypeptide(L)' 'MTSTKAQLRTEVRKLAEEAFHLKLISGYGDGQYSDEYQIVYNGKPKHFPLERARLFLRNLMATRRENHWH' A
#
# COMPACT_ATOMS: atom_id res chain seq x y z
N MET A 1 10.73 5.12 -21.16
CA MET A 1 9.77 5.59 -20.14
C MET A 1 9.44 4.49 -19.11
N THR A 2 10.45 3.83 -18.52
CA THR A 2 10.26 2.69 -17.59
C THR A 2 10.63 3.02 -16.13
N SER A 3 11.39 4.09 -15.91
CA SER A 3 11.86 4.50 -14.57
C SER A 3 10.70 4.88 -13.64
N THR A 4 9.70 5.60 -14.13
CA THR A 4 8.64 6.17 -13.28
C THR A 4 7.74 5.13 -12.64
N LYS A 5 7.32 4.08 -13.38
CA LYS A 5 6.50 2.99 -12.83
C LYS A 5 7.27 2.13 -11.82
N ALA A 6 8.55 1.86 -12.09
CA ALA A 6 9.40 1.09 -11.17
C ALA A 6 9.65 1.85 -9.85
N GLN A 7 9.86 3.17 -9.95
CA GLN A 7 9.98 4.05 -8.77
C GLN A 7 8.68 4.06 -7.96
N LEU A 8 7.54 4.22 -8.62
CA LEU A 8 6.23 4.21 -7.96
C LEU A 8 5.95 2.86 -7.27
N ARG A 9 6.26 1.74 -7.93
CA ARG A 9 6.11 0.40 -7.34
C ARG A 9 7.00 0.20 -6.12
N THR A 10 8.23 0.71 -6.18
CA THR A 10 9.14 0.68 -5.03
C THR A 10 8.59 1.51 -3.86
N GLU A 11 7.99 2.67 -4.14
CA GLU A 11 7.33 3.51 -3.14
C GLU A 11 6.14 2.79 -2.49
N VAL A 12 5.26 2.20 -3.31
CA VAL A 12 4.10 1.40 -2.84
C VAL A 12 4.55 0.23 -1.97
N ARG A 13 5.59 -0.50 -2.38
CA ARG A 13 6.13 -1.62 -1.60
C ARG A 13 6.60 -1.19 -0.22
N LYS A 14 7.35 -0.09 -0.13
CA LYS A 14 7.83 0.45 1.17
C LYS A 14 6.66 0.83 2.08
N LEU A 15 5.67 1.53 1.53
CA LEU A 15 4.47 1.91 2.27
C LEU A 15 3.67 0.68 2.74
N ALA A 16 3.59 -0.36 1.92
CA ALA A 16 2.88 -1.60 2.27
C ALA A 16 3.60 -2.37 3.36
N GLU A 17 4.93 -2.46 3.27
CA GLU A 17 5.79 -3.06 4.29
C GLU A 17 5.63 -2.34 5.64
N GLU A 18 5.68 -1.01 5.64
CA GLU A 18 5.42 -0.22 6.84
C GLU A 18 3.99 -0.46 7.35
N ALA A 19 2.96 -0.35 6.51
CA ALA A 19 1.57 -0.60 6.91
C ALA A 19 1.37 -2.00 7.51
N PHE A 20 2.08 -3.01 7.00
CA PHE A 20 2.05 -4.37 7.52
C PHE A 20 2.72 -4.47 8.90
N HIS A 21 3.92 -3.90 9.07
CA HIS A 21 4.58 -3.81 10.38
C HIS A 21 3.74 -3.05 11.40
N LEU A 22 3.01 -2.04 10.94
CA LEU A 22 2.07 -1.25 11.72
C LEU A 22 0.75 -1.97 12.01
N LYS A 23 0.55 -3.20 11.54
CA LYS A 23 -0.68 -4.00 11.66
C LYS A 23 -1.93 -3.32 11.07
N LEU A 24 -1.73 -2.42 10.11
CA LEU A 24 -2.82 -1.73 9.39
C LEU A 24 -3.38 -2.55 8.23
N ILE A 25 -2.55 -3.41 7.65
CA ILE A 25 -2.93 -4.38 6.62
C ILE A 25 -2.50 -5.77 7.07
N SER A 26 -3.15 -6.80 6.54
CA SER A 26 -2.88 -8.21 6.86
C SER A 26 -1.88 -8.87 5.91
N GLY A 27 -1.50 -8.18 4.83
CA GLY A 27 -0.56 -8.69 3.83
C GLY A 27 -0.53 -7.82 2.59
N TYR A 28 0.47 -8.01 1.75
CA TYR A 28 0.64 -7.28 0.49
C TYR A 28 1.45 -8.11 -0.50
N GLY A 29 1.36 -7.78 -1.78
CA GLY A 29 2.09 -8.45 -2.84
C GLY A 29 1.89 -7.76 -4.18
N ASP A 30 2.57 -8.27 -5.19
CA ASP A 30 2.40 -7.78 -6.54
C ASP A 30 1.10 -8.32 -7.15
N GLY A 31 0.42 -7.48 -7.93
CA GLY A 31 -0.76 -7.90 -8.69
C GLY A 31 -0.39 -8.75 -9.90
N GLN A 32 -1.40 -9.32 -10.54
CA GLN A 32 -1.25 -10.04 -11.81
C GLN A 32 -0.73 -9.12 -12.93
N TYR A 33 -1.00 -7.82 -12.83
CA TYR A 33 -0.58 -6.81 -13.80
C TYR A 33 0.56 -5.94 -13.25
N SER A 34 1.43 -5.47 -14.17
CA SER A 34 2.65 -4.72 -13.82
C SER A 34 2.39 -3.35 -13.19
N ASP A 35 1.18 -2.84 -13.35
CA ASP A 35 0.66 -1.57 -12.85
C ASP A 35 -0.34 -1.73 -11.69
N GLU A 36 -0.47 -2.95 -11.16
CA GLU A 36 -1.29 -3.25 -9.99
C GLU A 36 -0.47 -3.71 -8.79
N TYR A 37 -1.04 -3.48 -7.61
CA TYR A 37 -0.53 -3.95 -6.34
C TYR A 37 -1.66 -4.58 -5.54
N GLN A 38 -1.40 -5.73 -4.93
CA GLN A 38 -2.33 -6.42 -4.07
C GLN A 38 -2.09 -6.01 -2.62
N ILE A 39 -3.14 -5.58 -1.93
CA ILE A 39 -3.13 -5.24 -0.51
C ILE A 39 -4.25 -6.01 0.18
N VAL A 40 -3.93 -6.78 1.21
CA VAL A 40 -4.91 -7.50 2.03
C VAL A 40 -5.31 -6.59 3.19
N TYR A 41 -6.51 -6.02 3.11
CA TYR A 41 -7.06 -5.12 4.13
C TYR A 41 -8.37 -5.67 4.68
N ASN A 42 -8.53 -5.68 6.00
CA ASN A 42 -9.63 -6.36 6.70
C ASN A 42 -9.81 -7.82 6.24
N GLY A 43 -8.71 -8.55 6.07
CA GLY A 43 -8.72 -9.95 5.64
C GLY A 43 -9.15 -10.19 4.18
N LYS A 44 -9.38 -9.13 3.39
CA LYS A 44 -9.75 -9.26 1.97
C LYS A 44 -8.64 -8.77 1.06
N PRO A 45 -8.16 -9.59 0.11
CA PRO A 45 -7.23 -9.13 -0.91
C PRO A 45 -7.93 -8.12 -1.82
N LYS A 46 -7.30 -6.98 -2.03
CA LYS A 46 -7.77 -5.92 -2.95
C LYS A 46 -6.65 -5.55 -3.90
N HIS A 47 -6.99 -5.47 -5.17
CA HIS A 47 -6.08 -5.07 -6.23
C HIS A 47 -6.29 -3.59 -6.51
N PHE A 48 -5.20 -2.83 -6.48
CA PHE A 48 -5.22 -1.41 -6.73
C PHE A 48 -4.19 -1.07 -7.80
N PRO A 49 -4.50 -0.15 -8.72
CA PRO A 49 -3.46 0.50 -9.53
C PRO A 49 -2.40 1.13 -8.63
N LEU A 50 -1.13 1.12 -9.03
CA LEU A 50 -0.01 1.59 -8.20
C LEU A 50 -0.25 2.97 -7.56
N GLU A 51 -0.79 3.93 -8.31
CA GLU A 51 -1.08 5.27 -7.79
C GLU A 51 -2.16 5.26 -6.69
N ARG A 52 -3.20 4.44 -6.88
CA ARG A 52 -4.28 4.29 -5.90
C ARG A 52 -3.80 3.50 -4.68
N ALA A 53 -2.96 2.48 -4.87
CA ALA A 53 -2.32 1.74 -3.79
C ALA A 53 -1.50 2.68 -2.89
N ARG A 54 -0.71 3.57 -3.51
CA ARG A 54 0.07 4.59 -2.80
C ARG A 54 -0.81 5.49 -1.93
N LEU A 55 -1.85 6.05 -2.53
CA LEU A 55 -2.77 6.95 -1.83
C LEU A 55 -3.48 6.23 -0.67
N PHE A 56 -3.96 5.01 -0.92
CA PHE A 56 -4.63 4.19 0.09
C PHE A 56 -3.74 3.92 1.30
N LEU A 57 -2.48 3.51 1.07
CA LEU A 57 -1.52 3.25 2.14
C LEU A 57 -1.15 4.51 2.92
N ARG A 58 -0.92 5.64 2.23
CA ARG A 58 -0.63 6.92 2.89
C ARG A 58 -1.78 7.37 3.79
N ASN A 59 -3.02 7.22 3.32
CA ASN A 59 -4.20 7.57 4.12
C ASN A 59 -4.33 6.66 5.34
N LEU A 60 -4.12 5.35 5.18
CA LEU A 60 -4.11 4.40 6.30
C LEU A 60 -3.10 4.79 7.39
N MET A 61 -1.90 5.18 6.98
CA MET A 61 -0.85 5.59 7.93
C MET A 61 -1.15 6.94 8.59
N ALA A 62 -1.75 7.89 7.85
CA ALA A 62 -2.17 9.18 8.39
C ALA A 62 -3.24 8.99 9.48
N THR A 63 -4.29 8.21 9.21
CA THR A 63 -5.36 7.92 10.18
C THR A 63 -4.82 7.24 11.44
N ARG A 64 -3.79 6.38 11.33
CA ARG A 64 -3.15 5.80 12.51
C ARG A 64 -2.47 6.86 13.40
N ARG A 65 -1.83 7.87 12.80
CA ARG A 65 -1.14 8.94 13.55
C ARG A 65 -2.14 9.84 14.30
N GLU A 66 -3.32 10.03 13.73
CA GLU A 66 -4.39 10.80 14.37
C GLU A 66 -5.01 10.05 15.56
N ASN A 67 -5.12 8.72 15.46
CA ASN A 67 -5.65 7.88 16.55
C ASN A 67 -4.71 7.68 17.75
N HIS A 68 -3.51 8.27 17.76
CA HIS A 68 -2.52 8.15 18.84
C HIS A 68 -2.55 9.33 19.83
N TRP A 69 -3.55 10.21 19.73
CA TRP A 69 -3.77 11.41 20.56
C TRP A 69 -5.07 11.35 21.40
N HIS A 70 -5.35 10.23 22.06
CA HIS A 70 -6.44 10.11 23.04
C HIS A 70 -5.99 9.34 24.27
#